data_AF-A0A2N6CP72-F1
#
_entry.id   AF-A0A2N6CP72-F1
#
_cell.length_a   1.000
_cell.length_b   1.000
_cell.length_c   1.000
_cell.angle_alpha   90.00
_cell.angle_beta   90.00
_cell.angle_gamma   90.00
#
_symmetry.space_group_name_H-M   'P 1'
#
loop_
_entity.id
_entity.type
_entity.pdbx_description
1 polymer ?
#
loop_
_entity_poly.entity_id
_entity_poly.type
_entity_poly.pdbx_seq_one_letter_code
_entity_poly.pdbx_strand_id
1 'polypeptide(L)'
;MKKKFFNLSVLAALAALPAYAAAPVLDQRNPGDPAATFTFAIGGPSAQTVAQTITAGLDGRLTEIRVPVGCASGRLIAEVRDVDASSGQPGATVIATRSYRSDHFPGIVSTDLTPISFGGRVRVTAGDQLAVVLSNPTGSCGILPGFVGNPYRAGSGWALDDVNTIWVPLSLSGTDDLGFESYVKRPGGP
;
A
#
# COMPACT_ATOMS: atom_id res chain seq x y z
N MET A 1 64.82 -15.70 42.53
CA MET A 1 63.62 -16.43 42.04
C MET A 1 62.63 -15.40 41.50
N LYS A 2 62.19 -15.58 40.25
CA LYS A 2 61.44 -14.59 39.43
C LYS A 2 59.95 -14.54 39.85
N LYS A 3 59.42 -13.36 40.17
CA LYS A 3 57.97 -13.14 40.40
C LYS A 3 57.29 -12.92 39.05
N LYS A 4 56.35 -13.80 38.67
CA LYS A 4 55.55 -13.73 37.44
C LYS A 4 54.36 -12.79 37.67
N PHE A 5 54.19 -11.80 36.80
CA PHE A 5 52.99 -10.98 36.71
C PHE A 5 51.93 -11.74 35.90
N PHE A 6 50.74 -11.95 36.47
CA PHE A 6 49.59 -12.47 35.76
C PHE A 6 48.79 -11.28 35.20
N ASN A 7 48.80 -11.11 33.88
CA ASN A 7 47.89 -10.22 33.17
C ASN A 7 46.52 -10.88 33.09
N LEU A 8 45.50 -10.25 33.68
CA LEU A 8 44.12 -10.68 33.57
C LEU A 8 43.43 -9.84 32.48
N SER A 9 43.47 -10.31 31.23
CA SER A 9 42.63 -9.76 30.16
C SER A 9 41.21 -10.30 30.32
N VAL A 10 40.28 -9.45 30.74
CA VAL A 10 38.84 -9.75 30.71
C VAL A 10 38.36 -9.54 29.28
N LEU A 11 38.12 -10.63 28.55
CA LEU A 11 37.43 -10.60 27.26
C LEU A 11 35.92 -10.51 27.52
N ALA A 12 35.31 -9.34 27.32
CA ALA A 12 33.86 -9.21 27.34
C ALA A 12 33.30 -9.83 26.05
N ALA A 13 32.67 -11.00 26.16
CA ALA A 13 31.91 -11.60 25.08
C ALA A 13 30.59 -10.82 24.92
N LEU A 14 30.53 -9.89 23.96
CA LEU A 14 29.25 -9.34 23.49
C LEU A 14 28.49 -10.49 22.78
N ALA A 15 27.49 -11.04 23.45
CA ALA A 15 26.51 -11.90 22.80
C ALA A 15 25.74 -11.03 21.79
N ALA A 16 25.96 -11.26 20.50
CA ALA A 16 25.13 -10.70 19.45
C ALA A 16 23.74 -11.31 19.58
N LEU A 17 22.80 -10.57 20.18
CA LEU A 17 21.40 -10.96 20.16
C LEU A 17 20.93 -10.95 18.69
N PRO A 18 20.25 -12.00 18.21
CA PRO A 18 19.68 -11.97 16.88
C PRO A 18 18.68 -10.81 16.82
N ALA A 19 18.97 -9.82 15.97
CA ALA A 19 18.04 -8.74 15.70
C ALA A 19 16.78 -9.35 15.06
N TYR A 20 15.74 -9.53 15.86
CA TYR A 20 14.44 -9.96 15.36
C TYR A 20 13.94 -8.88 14.41
N ALA A 21 13.84 -9.25 13.13
CA ALA A 21 13.30 -8.33 12.14
C ALA A 21 11.82 -8.11 12.49
N ALA A 22 11.46 -6.89 12.92
CA ALA A 22 10.08 -6.58 13.28
C ALA A 22 9.10 -6.99 12.16
N ALA A 23 8.02 -7.68 12.53
CA ALA A 23 6.95 -8.03 11.60
C ALA A 23 6.24 -6.75 11.12
N PRO A 24 5.71 -6.73 9.89
CA PRO A 24 4.81 -5.66 9.45
C PRO A 24 3.61 -5.52 10.39
N VAL A 25 3.24 -4.29 10.71
CA VAL A 25 2.11 -3.93 11.56
C VAL A 25 1.07 -3.23 10.70
N LEU A 26 -0.21 -3.55 10.91
CA LEU A 26 -1.33 -2.85 10.27
C LEU A 26 -1.29 -1.36 10.62
N ASP A 27 -1.38 -0.50 9.60
CA ASP A 27 -1.37 0.95 9.72
C ASP A 27 -2.76 1.54 9.45
N GLN A 28 -3.30 1.35 8.24
CA GLN A 28 -4.64 1.79 7.84
C GLN A 28 -5.49 0.61 7.36
N ARG A 29 -6.81 0.68 7.55
CA ARG A 29 -7.76 -0.38 7.19
C ARG A 29 -9.13 0.16 6.79
N ASN A 30 -9.55 -0.14 5.56
CA ASN A 30 -10.95 -0.23 5.16
C ASN A 30 -11.09 -1.46 4.27
N PRO A 31 -11.45 -2.65 4.79
CA PRO A 31 -11.57 -3.83 3.95
C PRO A 31 -12.67 -3.65 2.90
N GLY A 32 -12.60 -4.41 1.81
CA GLY A 32 -13.64 -4.38 0.78
C GLY A 32 -15.01 -4.78 1.34
N ASP A 33 -16.06 -4.04 1.01
CA ASP A 33 -17.44 -4.36 1.41
C ASP A 33 -17.93 -5.57 0.60
N PRO A 34 -18.14 -6.75 1.23
CA PRO A 34 -18.62 -7.93 0.54
C PRO A 34 -20.08 -7.82 0.09
N ALA A 35 -20.84 -6.85 0.62
CA ALA A 35 -22.22 -6.58 0.22
C ALA A 35 -22.32 -5.59 -0.94
N ALA A 36 -21.20 -5.03 -1.40
CA ALA A 36 -21.19 -4.10 -2.52
C ALA A 36 -21.74 -4.76 -3.79
N THR A 37 -22.68 -4.07 -4.45
CA THR A 37 -23.27 -4.52 -5.72
C THR A 37 -22.51 -4.02 -6.94
N PHE A 38 -21.35 -3.39 -6.73
CA PHE A 38 -20.51 -2.81 -7.78
C PHE A 38 -19.03 -2.94 -7.44
N THR A 39 -18.18 -2.77 -8.45
CA THR A 39 -16.72 -2.65 -8.32
C THR A 39 -16.23 -1.45 -9.09
N PHE A 40 -15.12 -0.85 -8.67
CA PHE A 40 -14.41 0.09 -9.53
C PHE A 40 -13.58 -0.67 -10.56
N ALA A 41 -13.72 -0.30 -11.83
CA ALA A 41 -12.93 -0.92 -12.88
C ALA A 41 -11.49 -0.37 -12.89
N ILE A 42 -10.56 -1.23 -13.29
CA ILE A 42 -9.14 -0.93 -13.45
C ILE A 42 -8.73 -1.46 -14.82
N GLY A 43 -8.34 -0.57 -15.72
CA GLY A 43 -8.14 -0.86 -17.14
C GLY A 43 -9.45 -0.91 -17.91
N GLY A 44 -9.60 -1.92 -18.77
CA GLY A 44 -10.78 -2.09 -19.61
C GLY A 44 -10.87 -1.08 -20.76
N PRO A 45 -12.06 -0.92 -21.38
CA PRO A 45 -12.24 -0.09 -22.56
C PRO A 45 -11.92 1.40 -22.39
N SER A 46 -12.01 1.91 -21.16
CA SER A 46 -11.70 3.31 -20.78
C SER A 46 -10.33 3.46 -20.11
N ALA A 47 -9.53 2.39 -20.07
CA ALA A 47 -8.23 2.34 -19.40
C ALA A 47 -8.24 2.94 -17.98
N GLN A 48 -9.30 2.67 -17.22
CA GLN A 48 -9.54 3.32 -15.93
C GLN A 48 -8.39 3.07 -14.94
N THR A 49 -7.96 4.13 -14.28
CA THR A 49 -7.01 4.09 -13.18
C THR A 49 -7.72 4.56 -11.93
N VAL A 50 -7.52 3.85 -10.82
CA VAL A 50 -8.09 4.22 -9.53
C VAL A 50 -6.97 4.46 -8.54
N ALA A 51 -7.23 5.30 -7.55
CA ALA A 51 -6.27 5.53 -6.48
C ALA A 51 -6.97 5.74 -5.14
N GLN A 52 -6.22 5.51 -4.08
CA GLN A 52 -6.62 5.86 -2.72
C GLN A 52 -5.50 6.66 -2.10
N THR A 53 -5.81 7.85 -1.61
CA THR A 53 -4.89 8.62 -0.80
C THR A 53 -5.07 8.25 0.67
N ILE A 54 -3.95 8.20 1.40
CA ILE A 54 -3.92 7.91 2.83
C ILE A 54 -2.90 8.79 3.54
N THR A 55 -3.14 8.99 4.83
CA THR A 55 -2.16 9.54 5.76
C THR A 55 -1.55 8.39 6.57
N ALA A 56 -0.24 8.21 6.52
CA ALA A 56 0.46 7.22 7.33
C ALA A 56 0.20 7.49 8.81
N GLY A 57 -0.21 6.47 9.56
CA GLY A 57 -0.41 6.55 11.00
C GLY A 57 0.83 6.15 11.81
N LEU A 58 1.78 5.47 11.17
CA LEU A 58 2.96 4.90 11.79
C LEU A 58 4.26 5.32 11.08
N ASP A 59 5.31 5.50 11.86
CA ASP A 59 6.67 5.62 11.34
C ASP A 59 7.22 4.27 10.87
N GLY A 60 7.96 4.27 9.76
CA GLY A 60 8.74 3.13 9.32
C GLY A 60 8.82 2.98 7.82
N ARG A 61 8.55 1.76 7.35
CA ARG A 61 8.58 1.40 5.94
C ARG A 61 7.29 0.72 5.53
N LEU A 62 6.57 1.27 4.56
CA LEU A 62 5.42 0.60 3.95
C LEU A 62 5.92 -0.67 3.22
N THR A 63 5.47 -1.81 3.71
CA THR A 63 5.91 -3.13 3.24
C THR A 63 5.00 -3.69 2.18
N GLU A 64 3.70 -3.61 2.40
CA GLU A 64 2.67 -4.10 1.51
C GLU A 64 1.37 -3.32 1.72
N ILE A 65 0.54 -3.38 0.69
CA ILE A 65 -0.90 -3.17 0.81
C ILE A 65 -1.60 -4.50 0.59
N ARG A 66 -2.82 -4.64 1.08
CA ARG A 66 -3.68 -5.79 0.75
C ARG A 66 -4.99 -5.30 0.17
N VAL A 67 -5.40 -5.84 -0.97
CA VAL A 67 -6.50 -5.31 -1.77
C VAL A 67 -7.45 -6.42 -2.26
N PRO A 68 -8.77 -6.18 -2.29
CA PRO A 68 -9.79 -7.08 -2.83
C PRO A 68 -9.90 -6.88 -4.35
N VAL A 69 -8.85 -7.28 -5.07
CA VAL A 69 -8.76 -7.14 -6.54
C VAL A 69 -8.94 -8.50 -7.21
N GLY A 70 -9.76 -8.52 -8.26
CA GLY A 70 -9.82 -9.61 -9.23
C GLY A 70 -9.48 -9.09 -10.64
N CYS A 71 -8.63 -9.79 -11.38
CA CYS A 71 -8.19 -9.46 -12.73
C CYS A 71 -8.55 -10.55 -13.76
N ALA A 72 -9.33 -10.18 -14.78
CA ALA A 72 -9.68 -11.07 -15.87
C ALA A 72 -8.51 -11.27 -16.86
N SER A 73 -7.68 -10.24 -17.06
CA SER A 73 -6.57 -10.26 -18.02
C SER A 73 -5.54 -9.16 -17.74
N GLY A 74 -4.42 -9.20 -18.47
CA GLY A 74 -3.40 -8.15 -18.45
C GLY A 74 -2.49 -8.19 -17.23
N ARG A 75 -2.08 -7.01 -16.77
CA ARG A 75 -1.17 -6.85 -15.63
C ARG A 75 -1.63 -5.71 -14.74
N LEU A 76 -1.92 -6.01 -13.47
CA LEU A 76 -2.14 -4.99 -12.47
C LEU A 76 -0.81 -4.31 -12.15
N ILE A 77 -0.77 -3.00 -12.31
CA ILE A 77 0.33 -2.14 -11.89
C ILE A 77 -0.14 -1.38 -10.65
N ALA A 78 0.66 -1.46 -9.59
CA ALA A 78 0.43 -0.74 -8.35
C ALA A 78 1.59 0.20 -8.08
N GLU A 79 1.29 1.47 -7.89
CA GLU A 79 2.26 2.52 -7.60
C GLU A 79 1.96 3.15 -6.24
N VAL A 80 3.03 3.50 -5.54
CA VAL A 80 2.97 4.45 -4.42
C VAL A 80 3.50 5.76 -4.96
N ARG A 81 2.72 6.82 -4.83
CA ARG A 81 3.06 8.17 -5.26
C ARG A 81 2.99 9.16 -4.11
N ASP A 82 3.58 10.32 -4.32
CA ASP A 82 3.30 11.50 -3.52
C ASP A 82 1.83 11.95 -3.67
N VAL A 83 1.41 12.87 -2.82
CA VAL A 83 0.09 13.51 -2.86
C VAL A 83 0.29 14.99 -3.10
N ASP A 84 -0.48 15.56 -4.02
CA ASP A 84 -0.50 16.99 -4.24
C ASP A 84 -1.15 17.68 -3.03
N ALA A 85 -0.38 18.51 -2.33
CA ALA A 85 -0.82 19.12 -1.07
C ALA A 85 -1.98 20.12 -1.22
N SER A 86 -2.23 20.64 -2.43
CA SER A 86 -3.29 21.63 -2.69
C SER A 86 -4.65 21.00 -2.99
N SER A 87 -4.63 19.84 -3.65
CA SER A 87 -5.84 19.16 -4.13
C SER A 87 -6.13 17.85 -3.38
N GLY A 88 -5.12 17.27 -2.71
CA GLY A 88 -5.22 15.97 -2.06
C GLY A 88 -5.24 14.79 -3.04
N GLN A 89 -5.03 15.02 -4.33
CA GLN A 89 -5.04 14.00 -5.39
C GLN A 89 -3.66 13.32 -5.52
N PRO A 90 -3.56 12.16 -6.21
CA PRO A 90 -2.28 11.55 -6.50
C PRO A 90 -1.35 12.49 -7.28
N GLY A 91 -0.12 12.64 -6.79
CA GLY A 91 0.92 13.43 -7.42
C GLY A 91 1.60 12.71 -8.60
N ALA A 92 2.59 13.39 -9.18
CA ALA A 92 3.34 12.90 -10.34
C ALA A 92 4.57 12.06 -9.96
N THR A 93 5.02 12.10 -8.71
CA THR A 93 6.26 11.42 -8.28
C THR A 93 5.96 9.99 -7.88
N VAL A 94 6.46 9.03 -8.66
CA VAL A 94 6.37 7.59 -8.30
C VAL A 94 7.48 7.24 -7.31
N ILE A 95 7.09 6.88 -6.08
CA ILE A 95 7.98 6.48 -5.00
C ILE A 95 8.33 4.98 -5.10
N ALA A 96 7.34 4.16 -5.44
CA ALA A 96 7.54 2.73 -5.68
C ALA A 96 6.52 2.20 -6.71
N THR A 97 6.89 1.14 -7.42
CA THR A 97 6.02 0.46 -8.38
C THR A 97 6.15 -1.05 -8.26
N ARG A 98 5.05 -1.77 -8.54
CA ARG A 98 4.97 -3.21 -8.67
C ARG A 98 4.04 -3.59 -9.79
N SER A 99 4.31 -4.74 -10.41
CA SER A 99 3.48 -5.27 -11.48
C SER A 99 3.28 -6.77 -11.31
N TYR A 100 2.02 -7.20 -11.38
CA TYR A 100 1.59 -8.58 -11.23
C TYR A 100 0.82 -9.01 -12.48
N ARG A 101 0.95 -10.29 -12.85
CA ARG A 101 0.10 -10.90 -13.87
C ARG A 101 -1.30 -11.11 -13.30
N SER A 102 -2.31 -11.20 -14.17
CA SER A 102 -3.70 -11.41 -13.76
C SER A 102 -3.93 -12.71 -12.98
N ASP A 103 -3.11 -13.74 -13.18
CA ASP A 103 -3.19 -15.01 -12.44
C ASP A 103 -2.89 -14.87 -10.93
N HIS A 104 -2.21 -13.80 -10.51
CA HIS A 104 -2.02 -13.45 -9.10
C HIS A 104 -3.30 -12.94 -8.43
N PHE A 105 -4.25 -12.43 -9.23
CA PHE A 105 -5.53 -11.90 -8.79
C PHE A 105 -6.67 -12.58 -9.57
N PRO A 106 -6.96 -13.87 -9.32
CA PRO A 106 -7.90 -14.62 -10.15
C PRO A 106 -9.33 -14.06 -10.06
N GLY A 107 -10.06 -14.11 -11.18
CA GLY A 107 -11.45 -13.68 -11.28
C GLY A 107 -11.61 -12.24 -11.76
N ILE A 108 -12.83 -11.70 -11.78
CA ILE A 108 -13.10 -10.29 -12.10
C ILE A 108 -13.45 -9.46 -10.86
N VAL A 109 -13.84 -10.14 -9.78
CA VAL A 109 -14.10 -9.59 -8.44
C VAL A 109 -13.54 -10.58 -7.43
N SER A 110 -12.97 -10.09 -6.35
CA SER A 110 -12.48 -10.88 -5.22
C SER A 110 -12.83 -10.19 -3.91
N THR A 111 -13.20 -10.97 -2.89
CA THR A 111 -13.30 -10.51 -1.50
C THR A 111 -12.00 -10.72 -0.71
N ASP A 112 -11.04 -11.45 -1.29
CA ASP A 112 -9.78 -11.77 -0.62
C ASP A 112 -8.83 -10.59 -0.67
N LEU A 113 -8.26 -10.23 0.48
CA LEU A 113 -7.24 -9.19 0.60
C LEU A 113 -5.87 -9.71 0.15
N THR A 114 -5.65 -9.72 -1.16
CA THR A 114 -4.40 -10.21 -1.77
C THR A 114 -3.26 -9.20 -1.58
N PRO A 115 -2.09 -9.63 -1.09
CA PRO A 115 -0.98 -8.72 -0.81
C PRO A 115 -0.27 -8.26 -2.09
N ILE A 116 0.08 -6.98 -2.11
CA ILE A 116 1.00 -6.33 -3.05
C ILE A 116 2.21 -5.83 -2.25
N SER A 117 3.36 -6.46 -2.45
CA SER A 117 4.56 -6.17 -1.65
C SER A 117 5.47 -5.15 -2.32
N PHE A 118 5.71 -4.02 -1.64
CA PHE A 118 6.68 -3.00 -2.02
C PHE A 118 8.09 -3.27 -1.46
N GLY A 119 8.29 -4.38 -0.75
CA GLY A 119 9.60 -4.80 -0.23
C GLY A 119 10.19 -3.81 0.78
N GLY A 120 9.35 -3.02 1.46
CA GLY A 120 9.78 -2.04 2.46
C GLY A 120 10.56 -0.85 1.90
N ARG A 121 10.52 -0.59 0.58
CA ARG A 121 11.32 0.48 -0.05
C ARG A 121 10.80 1.88 0.27
N VAL A 122 9.49 2.01 0.47
CA VAL A 122 8.81 3.27 0.78
C VAL A 122 9.00 3.57 2.27
N ARG A 123 9.71 4.65 2.59
CA ARG A 123 9.80 5.17 3.96
C ARG A 123 8.60 6.07 4.22
N VAL A 124 8.07 6.00 5.44
CA VAL A 124 6.92 6.80 5.87
C VAL A 124 7.17 7.29 7.29
N THR A 125 6.73 8.51 7.56
CA THR A 125 6.60 9.12 8.87
C THR A 125 5.11 9.27 9.16
N ALA A 126 4.70 9.11 10.40
CA ALA A 126 3.33 9.38 10.80
C ALA A 126 2.95 10.83 10.41
N GLY A 127 1.87 10.99 9.65
CA GLY A 127 1.44 12.25 9.05
C GLY A 127 1.78 12.41 7.57
N ASP A 128 2.69 11.60 7.02
CA ASP A 128 2.99 11.63 5.58
C ASP A 128 1.76 11.22 4.77
N GLN A 129 1.47 11.93 3.67
CA GLN A 129 0.44 11.56 2.73
C GLN A 129 1.02 10.80 1.54
N LEU A 130 0.32 9.74 1.14
CA LEU A 130 0.70 8.87 0.01
C LEU A 130 -0.53 8.52 -0.80
N ALA A 131 -0.35 8.36 -2.11
CA ALA A 131 -1.36 7.80 -2.99
C ALA A 131 -0.96 6.38 -3.41
N VAL A 132 -1.87 5.43 -3.25
CA VAL A 132 -1.78 4.11 -3.89
C VAL A 132 -2.57 4.16 -5.18
N VAL A 133 -1.89 4.06 -6.31
CA VAL A 133 -2.49 4.11 -7.65
C VAL A 133 -2.49 2.71 -8.27
N LEU A 134 -3.63 2.27 -8.79
CA LEU A 134 -3.83 0.98 -9.44
C LEU A 134 -4.26 1.18 -10.89
N SER A 135 -3.56 0.56 -11.83
CA SER A 135 -3.88 0.58 -13.26
C SER A 135 -3.68 -0.79 -13.90
N ASN A 136 -4.32 -1.01 -15.06
CA ASN A 136 -4.09 -2.19 -15.89
C ASN A 136 -4.16 -1.79 -17.37
N PRO A 137 -3.03 -1.38 -17.98
CA PRO A 137 -3.03 -0.83 -19.33
C PRO A 137 -3.26 -1.88 -20.43
N THR A 138 -3.22 -3.17 -20.11
CA THR A 138 -3.27 -4.28 -21.08
C THR A 138 -4.42 -5.25 -20.84
N GLY A 139 -5.33 -4.94 -19.93
CA GLY A 139 -6.39 -5.84 -19.54
C GLY A 139 -7.43 -5.17 -18.66
N SER A 140 -8.12 -5.96 -17.84
CA SER A 140 -9.21 -5.49 -16.99
C SER A 140 -9.19 -6.19 -15.62
N CYS A 141 -9.34 -5.40 -14.57
CA CYS A 141 -9.57 -5.83 -13.20
C CYS A 141 -10.74 -5.05 -12.58
N GLY A 142 -11.26 -5.56 -11.48
CA GLY A 142 -12.18 -4.87 -10.58
C GLY A 142 -11.62 -4.84 -9.16
N ILE A 143 -11.91 -3.77 -8.43
CA ILE A 143 -11.66 -3.66 -6.99
C ILE A 143 -12.96 -3.35 -6.25
N LEU A 144 -13.18 -4.01 -5.12
CA LEU A 144 -14.33 -3.69 -4.25
C LEU A 144 -14.14 -2.31 -3.59
N PRO A 145 -15.22 -1.53 -3.45
CA PRO A 145 -15.21 -0.37 -2.56
C PRO A 145 -14.94 -0.82 -1.12
N GLY A 146 -14.39 0.08 -0.31
CA GLY A 146 -14.38 -0.09 1.14
C GLY A 146 -15.79 0.03 1.73
N PHE A 147 -15.92 -0.21 3.03
CA PHE A 147 -17.16 0.10 3.74
C PHE A 147 -17.45 1.61 3.70
N VAL A 148 -18.74 1.95 3.71
CA VAL A 148 -19.23 3.33 3.77
C VAL A 148 -18.69 4.03 5.02
N GLY A 149 -18.22 5.26 4.80
CA GLY A 149 -17.48 6.06 5.78
C GLY A 149 -16.07 6.31 5.27
N ASN A 150 -15.45 7.42 5.69
CA ASN A 150 -14.07 7.74 5.33
C ASN A 150 -13.14 7.44 6.52
N PRO A 151 -12.70 6.18 6.71
CA PRO A 151 -11.78 5.83 7.78
C PRO A 151 -10.34 6.30 7.49
N TYR A 152 -10.02 6.65 6.25
CA TYR A 152 -8.70 7.14 5.89
C TYR A 152 -8.58 8.59 6.27
N ARG A 153 -7.89 8.88 7.38
CA ARG A 153 -7.75 10.25 7.86
C ARG A 153 -7.15 11.15 6.77
N ALA A 154 -7.95 12.12 6.30
CA ALA A 154 -7.59 13.02 5.19
C ALA A 154 -7.22 12.30 3.88
N GLY A 155 -7.73 11.09 3.67
CA GLY A 155 -7.64 10.32 2.44
C GLY A 155 -8.94 10.37 1.64
N SER A 156 -8.84 10.08 0.35
CA SER A 156 -9.98 9.99 -0.58
C SER A 156 -9.70 8.97 -1.67
N GLY A 157 -10.75 8.33 -2.17
CA GLY A 157 -10.74 7.60 -3.43
C GLY A 157 -10.72 8.55 -4.65
N TRP A 158 -9.94 8.18 -5.67
CA TRP A 158 -9.79 8.93 -6.92
C TRP A 158 -9.89 8.02 -8.14
N ALA A 159 -10.33 8.58 -9.27
CA ALA A 159 -10.31 7.95 -10.57
C ALA A 159 -9.73 8.87 -11.65
N LEU A 160 -9.14 8.25 -12.66
CA LEU A 160 -8.66 8.86 -13.88
C LEU A 160 -8.93 7.88 -15.03
N ASP A 161 -9.25 8.37 -16.22
CA ASP A 161 -9.48 7.53 -17.40
C ASP A 161 -8.80 8.13 -18.64
N ASP A 162 -8.90 7.45 -19.78
CA ASP A 162 -8.27 7.89 -21.03
C ASP A 162 -8.90 9.14 -21.66
N VAL A 163 -10.11 9.53 -21.23
CA VAL A 163 -10.81 10.74 -21.67
C VAL A 163 -10.55 11.90 -20.71
N ASN A 164 -10.62 11.63 -19.41
CA ASN A 164 -10.44 12.54 -18.31
C ASN A 164 -9.05 12.31 -17.71
N THR A 165 -8.07 13.05 -18.23
CA THR A 165 -6.67 13.01 -17.76
C THR A 165 -6.45 13.76 -16.44
N ILE A 166 -7.53 14.10 -15.74
CA ILE A 166 -7.55 14.80 -14.46
C ILE A 166 -8.14 13.86 -13.42
N TRP A 167 -7.51 13.78 -12.25
CA TRP A 167 -8.07 13.01 -11.14
C TRP A 167 -9.40 13.61 -10.69
N VAL A 168 -10.41 12.75 -10.62
CA VAL A 168 -11.72 13.08 -10.06
C VAL A 168 -11.97 12.23 -8.82
N PRO A 169 -12.64 12.76 -7.78
CA PRO A 169 -13.02 11.95 -6.63
C PRO A 169 -13.91 10.77 -7.03
N LEU A 170 -13.72 9.61 -6.39
CA LEU A 170 -14.67 8.50 -6.51
C LEU A 170 -15.99 8.89 -5.84
N SER A 171 -17.05 8.93 -6.65
CA SER A 171 -18.37 9.40 -6.25
C SER A 171 -19.46 8.62 -6.97
N LEU A 172 -19.78 7.43 -6.47
CA LEU A 172 -20.98 6.67 -6.80
C LEU A 172 -22.02 6.76 -5.67
N SER A 173 -21.61 6.88 -4.39
CA SER A 173 -22.56 6.97 -3.25
C SER A 173 -22.23 8.04 -2.19
N GLY A 174 -21.08 8.71 -2.31
CA GLY A 174 -20.60 9.73 -1.38
C GLY A 174 -19.23 9.32 -0.81
N THR A 175 -18.14 9.86 -1.35
CA THR A 175 -16.74 9.50 -1.04
C THR A 175 -16.53 7.98 -0.93
N ASP A 176 -16.49 7.31 -2.07
CA ASP A 176 -16.23 5.87 -2.06
C ASP A 176 -14.73 5.62 -2.02
N ASP A 177 -14.25 5.15 -0.88
CA ASP A 177 -12.87 4.72 -0.76
C ASP A 177 -12.68 3.34 -1.40
N LEU A 178 -11.44 3.06 -1.83
CA LEU A 178 -11.05 1.71 -2.22
C LEU A 178 -10.95 0.82 -0.97
N GLY A 179 -11.39 -0.43 -1.11
CA GLY A 179 -11.13 -1.44 -0.09
C GLY A 179 -9.64 -1.75 -0.05
N PHE A 180 -8.94 -1.46 1.04
CA PHE A 180 -7.57 -1.93 1.24
C PHE A 180 -7.08 -1.84 2.70
N GLU A 181 -5.92 -2.45 2.94
CA GLU A 181 -5.14 -2.33 4.18
C GLU A 181 -3.70 -1.93 3.85
N SER A 182 -3.07 -1.09 4.69
CA SER A 182 -1.64 -0.76 4.61
C SER A 182 -0.87 -1.37 5.77
N TYR A 183 0.35 -1.85 5.50
CA TYR A 183 1.20 -2.47 6.51
C TYR A 183 2.58 -1.84 6.57
N VAL A 184 2.96 -1.33 7.74
CA VAL A 184 4.23 -0.67 8.00
C VAL A 184 5.11 -1.54 8.87
N LYS A 185 6.35 -1.77 8.44
CA LYS A 185 7.40 -2.28 9.31
C LYS A 185 8.05 -1.11 10.02
N ARG A 186 7.86 -1.06 11.34
CA ARG A 186 8.48 -0.04 12.20
C ARG A 186 10.00 -0.16 12.15
N PRO A 187 10.74 0.95 12.36
CA PRO A 187 12.18 0.86 12.61
C PRO A 187 12.41 -0.15 13.75
N GLY A 188 13.39 -1.04 13.59
CA GLY A 188 13.76 -1.93 14.69
C GLY A 188 14.11 -1.06 15.90
N GLY A 189 13.31 -1.16 16.96
CA GLY A 189 13.68 -0.60 18.25
C GLY A 189 14.91 -1.35 18.79
N PRO A 190 15.65 -0.76 19.74
CA PRO A 190 16.71 -1.46 20.45
C PRO A 190 16.22 -2.76 21.10
#